data_AF-A0A6L8DWW7-F1
#
_entry.id   AF-A0A6L8DWW7-F1
#
_cell.length_a   1.000
_cell.length_b   1.000
_cell.length_c   1.000
_cell.angle_alpha   90.00
_cell.angle_beta   90.00
_cell.angle_gamma   90.00
#
_symmetry.space_group_name_H-M   'P 1'
#
loop_
_entity.id
_entity.type
_entity.pdbx_description
1 polymer ?
#
loop_
_entity_poly.entity_id
_entity_poly.type
_entity_poly.pdbx_seq_one_letter_code
_entity_poly.pdbx_strand_id
1 'polypeptide(L)'
;MSFLFPAFLFGGLAAAVPILLHFFARDRAPRLPFSDVRFLERAFVRRDRRRRLRELLLLALRVAALLLLAVAFARPFLDASGRGRRITVLVVDRSLSLSAPGQMALARERAREVIASTAPDEPIAVVAFDDRAAVVQPPAIGRPLVRAAP
;
A
#
# COMPACT_ATOMS: atom_id res chain seq x y z
N MET A 1 -5.48 1.66 -1.59
CA MET A 1 -4.03 1.38 -1.65
C MET A 1 -3.35 2.43 -0.82
N SER A 2 -2.62 1.99 0.20
CA SER A 2 -1.86 2.89 1.07
C SER A 2 -0.37 2.71 0.78
N PHE A 3 0.41 3.74 1.05
CA PHE A 3 1.85 3.75 0.82
C PHE A 3 2.55 3.95 2.16
N LEU A 4 3.56 3.11 2.44
CA LEU A 4 4.34 3.24 3.67
C LEU A 4 5.20 4.52 3.68
N PHE A 5 5.65 4.96 2.50
CA PHE A 5 6.48 6.16 2.35
C PHE A 5 6.04 7.01 1.15
N PRO A 6 4.96 7.81 1.30
CA PRO A 6 4.42 8.64 0.21
C PRO A 6 5.44 9.66 -0.31
N ALA A 7 6.42 10.06 0.50
CA ALA A 7 7.48 10.99 0.10
C ALA A 7 8.35 10.48 -1.08
N PHE A 8 8.49 9.16 -1.25
CA PHE A 8 9.26 8.59 -2.37
C PHE A 8 8.60 8.82 -3.75
N LEU A 9 7.30 9.15 -3.80
CA LEU A 9 6.65 9.57 -5.03
C LEU A 9 7.25 10.87 -5.58
N PHE A 10 7.77 11.75 -4.72
CA PHE A 10 8.53 12.93 -5.16
C PHE A 10 9.87 12.54 -5.80
N GLY A 11 10.45 11.41 -5.43
CA GLY A 11 11.60 10.83 -6.15
C GLY A 11 11.28 10.52 -7.62
N GLY A 12 10.01 10.30 -7.95
CA GLY A 12 9.52 10.21 -9.33
C GLY A 12 9.77 11.48 -10.16
N LEU A 13 9.92 12.66 -9.54
CA LEU A 13 10.33 13.89 -10.23
C LEU A 13 11.73 13.75 -10.86
N ALA A 14 12.60 12.87 -10.33
CA ALA A 14 13.88 12.58 -10.96
C ALA A 14 13.73 11.94 -12.35
N ALA A 15 12.59 11.29 -12.64
CA ALA A 15 12.29 10.79 -13.99
C ALA A 15 12.07 11.92 -15.01
N ALA A 16 11.84 13.16 -14.56
CA ALA A 16 11.79 14.32 -15.44
C ALA A 16 13.18 14.69 -16.00
N VAL A 17 14.26 14.39 -15.28
CA VAL A 17 15.64 14.73 -15.68
C VAL A 17 16.00 14.18 -17.09
N PRO A 18 15.83 12.89 -17.41
CA PRO A 18 16.11 12.39 -18.76
C PRO A 18 15.15 12.93 -19.83
N ILE A 19 13.91 13.29 -19.47
CA ILE A 19 12.94 13.89 -20.39
C ILE A 19 13.40 15.31 -20.77
N LEU A 20 13.78 16.11 -19.76
CA LEU A 20 14.32 17.44 -19.97
C LEU A 20 15.63 17.38 -20.77
N LEU A 21 16.57 16.50 -20.37
CA LEU A 21 17.84 16.32 -21.09
C LEU A 21 17.62 15.90 -22.55
N HIS A 22 16.61 15.08 -22.86
CA HIS A 22 16.30 14.74 -24.25
C HIS A 22 15.80 15.95 -25.05
N PHE A 23 14.97 16.79 -24.44
CA PHE A 23 14.46 18.01 -25.09
C PHE A 23 15.57 19.04 -25.32
N PHE A 24 16.50 19.18 -24.39
CA PHE A 24 17.67 20.07 -24.50
C PHE A 24 18.74 19.51 -25.44
N ALA A 25 18.99 18.20 -25.44
CA ALA A 25 19.97 17.54 -26.33
C ALA A 25 19.50 17.46 -27.79
N ARG A 26 18.36 18.07 -28.13
CA ARG A 26 17.94 18.34 -29.51
C ARG A 26 18.72 19.51 -30.10
N ASP A 27 20.01 19.59 -29.78
CA ASP A 27 20.92 20.55 -30.39
C ASP A 27 21.03 20.25 -31.87
N ARG A 28 20.77 21.30 -32.65
CA ARG A 28 20.84 21.27 -34.10
C ARG A 28 22.27 20.87 -34.48
N ALA A 29 22.40 19.72 -35.15
CA ALA A 29 23.67 19.29 -35.72
C ALA A 29 24.35 20.48 -36.41
N PRO A 30 25.58 20.84 -36.04
CA PRO A 30 26.28 21.96 -36.66
C PRO A 30 26.36 21.69 -38.17
N ARG A 31 25.88 22.63 -38.97
CA ARG A 31 25.95 22.57 -40.43
C ARG A 31 27.42 22.76 -40.81
N LEU A 32 28.17 21.67 -40.86
CA LEU A 32 29.52 21.68 -41.41
C LEU A 32 29.41 21.87 -42.94
N PRO A 33 29.99 22.93 -43.52
CA PRO A 33 30.06 23.08 -44.97
C PRO A 33 31.07 22.07 -45.52
N PHE A 34 30.61 20.87 -45.88
CA PHE A 34 31.44 19.88 -46.56
C PHE A 34 31.36 20.09 -48.08
N SER A 35 32.53 20.22 -48.72
CA SER A 35 32.70 20.60 -50.13
C SER A 35 32.40 19.50 -51.17
N ASP A 36 31.84 18.34 -50.80
CA ASP A 36 31.58 17.23 -51.73
C ASP A 36 30.19 16.60 -51.54
N VAL A 37 29.14 17.39 -51.73
CA VAL A 37 27.73 17.00 -51.51
C VAL A 37 27.09 16.13 -52.60
N ARG A 38 27.78 15.77 -53.68
CA ARG A 38 27.17 15.00 -54.79
C ARG A 38 27.13 13.48 -54.60
N PHE A 39 27.87 12.93 -53.64
CA PHE A 39 27.97 11.46 -53.43
C PHE A 39 27.17 10.93 -52.21
N LEU A 40 26.73 11.81 -51.30
CA LEU A 40 26.09 11.39 -50.05
C LEU A 40 24.54 11.39 -50.09
N GLU A 41 23.90 12.16 -50.98
CA GLU A 41 22.44 12.36 -50.96
C GLU A 41 21.60 11.07 -51.11
N ARG A 42 22.13 10.05 -51.79
CA ARG A 42 21.33 8.83 -52.07
C ARG A 42 21.22 7.87 -50.87
N ALA A 43 22.02 8.02 -49.81
CA ALA A 43 22.09 7.04 -48.72
C ALA A 43 21.31 7.43 -47.44
N PHE A 44 20.86 8.68 -47.28
CA PHE A 44 20.34 9.16 -45.99
C PHE A 44 18.82 9.06 -45.79
N VAL A 45 18.03 8.84 -46.83
CA VAL A 45 16.56 9.01 -46.74
C VAL A 45 15.85 7.87 -45.97
N ARG A 46 16.46 6.68 -45.83
CA ARG A 46 15.81 5.51 -45.20
C ARG A 46 16.23 5.21 -43.75
N ARG A 47 17.31 5.80 -43.24
CA ARG A 47 17.81 5.54 -41.87
C ARG A 47 17.14 6.36 -40.77
N ASP A 48 16.47 7.46 -41.12
CA ASP A 48 15.98 8.44 -40.13
C ASP A 48 14.75 7.92 -39.34
N ARG A 49 13.75 7.32 -39.99
CA ARG A 49 12.53 6.82 -39.31
C ARG A 49 12.81 5.72 -38.27
N ARG A 50 13.60 4.70 -38.62
CA ARG A 50 13.93 3.59 -37.69
C ARG A 50 14.80 4.03 -36.51
N ARG A 51 15.69 5.01 -36.72
CA ARG A 51 16.47 5.61 -35.62
C ARG A 51 15.57 6.39 -34.66
N ARG A 52 14.70 7.25 -35.17
CA ARG A 52 13.74 8.01 -34.33
C ARG A 52 12.82 7.11 -33.51
N LEU A 53 12.31 6.02 -34.11
CA LEU A 53 11.50 5.02 -33.38
C LEU A 53 12.29 4.34 -32.25
N ARG A 54 13.55 3.96 -32.49
CA ARG A 54 14.41 3.40 -31.45
C ARG A 54 14.73 4.42 -30.36
N GLU A 55 15.00 5.67 -30.71
CA GLU A 55 15.29 6.73 -29.74
C GLU A 55 14.08 7.01 -28.85
N LEU A 56 12.87 7.06 -29.40
CA LEU A 56 11.63 7.20 -28.61
C LEU A 56 11.38 5.98 -27.71
N LEU A 57 11.60 4.76 -28.21
CA LEU A 57 11.46 3.55 -27.42
C LEU A 57 12.49 3.48 -26.28
N LEU A 58 13.75 3.85 -26.53
CA LEU A 58 14.80 3.90 -25.52
C LEU A 58 14.52 4.97 -24.46
N LEU A 59 13.97 6.12 -24.87
CA LEU A 59 13.51 7.16 -23.95
C LEU A 59 12.37 6.64 -23.06
N ALA A 60 11.35 6.03 -23.68
CA ALA A 60 10.21 5.47 -22.96
C ALA A 60 10.65 4.41 -21.94
N LEU A 61 11.57 3.51 -22.34
CA LEU A 61 12.10 2.49 -21.44
C LEU A 61 12.89 3.10 -20.27
N ARG A 62 13.69 4.15 -20.52
CA ARG A 62 14.47 4.82 -19.47
C ARG A 62 13.56 5.52 -18.45
N VAL A 63 12.51 6.19 -18.91
CA VAL A 63 11.51 6.82 -18.03
C VAL A 63 10.72 5.76 -17.26
N ALA A 64 10.27 4.70 -17.94
CA ALA A 64 9.56 3.60 -17.29
C ALA A 64 10.40 2.92 -16.21
N ALA A 65 11.70 2.70 -16.46
CA ALA A 65 12.61 2.13 -15.46
C ALA A 65 12.71 3.01 -14.20
N LEU A 66 12.83 4.34 -14.35
CA LEU A 66 12.89 5.27 -13.22
C LEU A 66 11.56 5.33 -12.46
N LEU A 67 10.42 5.32 -13.17
CA LEU A 67 9.10 5.30 -12.54
C LEU A 67 8.87 3.98 -11.79
N LEU A 68 9.21 2.84 -12.37
CA LEU A 68 9.13 1.54 -11.71
C LEU A 68 10.01 1.50 -10.47
N LEU A 69 11.21 2.08 -10.54
CA LEU A 69 12.09 2.18 -9.38
C LEU A 69 11.48 3.06 -8.27
N ALA A 70 10.93 4.23 -8.62
CA ALA A 70 10.25 5.10 -7.66
C ALA A 70 9.05 4.40 -6.99
N VAL A 71 8.25 3.67 -7.78
CA VAL A 71 7.12 2.88 -7.26
C VAL A 71 7.62 1.72 -6.39
N ALA A 72 8.69 1.02 -6.79
CA ALA A 72 9.26 -0.06 -5.98
C ALA A 72 9.76 0.45 -4.62
N PHE A 73 10.40 1.62 -4.57
CA PHE A 73 10.81 2.28 -3.32
C PHE A 73 9.64 2.81 -2.50
N ALA A 74 8.56 3.27 -3.14
CA ALA A 74 7.33 3.66 -2.46
C ALA A 74 6.62 2.47 -1.77
N ARG A 75 7.03 1.23 -2.08
CA ARG A 75 6.48 -0.03 -1.55
C ARG A 75 4.95 0.00 -1.48
N PRO A 76 4.25 0.02 -2.63
CA PRO A 76 2.80 -0.06 -2.65
C PRO A 76 2.40 -1.35 -1.95
N PHE A 77 1.65 -1.22 -0.86
CA PHE A 77 1.05 -2.39 -0.25
C PHE A 77 -0.43 -2.43 -0.60
N LEU A 78 -0.83 -3.58 -1.10
CA LEU A 78 -2.23 -3.96 -1.15
C LEU A 78 -2.62 -4.26 0.28
N ASP A 79 -3.39 -3.37 0.89
CA ASP A 79 -4.01 -3.68 2.17
C ASP A 79 -5.05 -4.78 1.93
N ALA A 80 -4.59 -6.01 2.11
CA ALA A 80 -5.41 -7.20 2.05
C ALA A 80 -6.04 -7.48 3.42
N SER A 81 -6.16 -6.46 4.30
CA SER A 81 -7.10 -6.47 5.41
C SER A 81 -8.49 -6.70 4.79
N GLY A 82 -8.84 -7.97 4.73
CA GLY A 82 -9.85 -8.45 3.81
C GLY A 82 -11.17 -7.74 4.05
N ARG A 83 -11.98 -7.73 3.00
CA ARG A 83 -13.44 -7.62 3.10
C ARG A 83 -14.07 -8.82 3.86
N GLY A 84 -13.27 -9.52 4.66
CA GLY A 84 -13.69 -10.54 5.60
C GLY A 84 -14.32 -9.86 6.80
N ARG A 85 -15.42 -10.42 7.28
CA ARG A 85 -16.08 -9.98 8.50
C ARG A 85 -15.03 -9.96 9.62
N ARG A 86 -14.65 -8.77 10.09
CA ARG A 86 -13.81 -8.62 11.28
C ARG A 86 -14.57 -9.29 12.44
N ILE A 87 -13.90 -10.13 13.21
CA ILE A 87 -14.47 -10.74 14.41
C ILE A 87 -13.59 -10.29 15.56
N THR A 88 -14.18 -9.62 16.55
CA THR A 88 -13.48 -9.24 17.77
C THR A 88 -13.68 -10.33 18.82
N VAL A 89 -12.60 -10.90 19.35
CA VAL A 89 -12.65 -11.91 20.41
C VAL A 89 -12.19 -11.25 21.71
N LEU A 90 -13.13 -11.07 22.64
CA LEU A 90 -12.86 -10.56 23.98
C LEU A 90 -12.50 -11.73 24.89
N VAL A 91 -11.28 -11.71 25.43
CA VAL A 91 -10.78 -12.75 26.33
C VAL A 91 -10.75 -12.19 27.75
N VAL A 92 -11.49 -12.82 28.66
CA VAL A 92 -11.66 -12.40 30.06
C VAL A 92 -11.03 -13.44 30.98
N ASP A 93 -10.09 -13.03 31.81
CA ASP A 93 -9.49 -13.89 32.84
C ASP A 93 -10.54 -14.17 33.94
N ARG A 94 -10.54 -15.38 34.52
CA ARG A 94 -11.34 -15.78 35.69
C ARG A 94 -10.50 -16.47 36.76
N SER A 95 -9.17 -16.41 36.66
CA SER A 95 -8.26 -16.98 37.64
C SER A 95 -8.49 -16.37 39.03
N LEU A 96 -8.03 -17.10 40.06
CA LEU A 96 -8.18 -16.71 41.47
C LEU A 96 -7.63 -15.30 41.78
N SER A 97 -6.74 -14.79 40.92
CA SER A 97 -6.20 -13.42 40.99
C SER A 97 -7.26 -12.32 40.84
N LEU A 98 -8.41 -12.63 40.23
CA LEU A 98 -9.56 -11.73 40.08
C LEU A 98 -10.61 -11.86 41.20
N SER A 99 -10.41 -12.76 42.17
CA SER A 99 -11.29 -12.91 43.34
C SER A 99 -11.14 -11.78 44.37
N ALA A 100 -10.21 -10.85 44.15
CA ALA A 100 -10.12 -9.66 44.97
C ALA A 100 -11.39 -8.78 44.81
N PRO A 101 -11.95 -8.24 45.90
CA PRO A 101 -13.20 -7.49 45.86
C PRO A 101 -13.10 -6.30 44.88
N GLY A 102 -14.03 -6.24 43.93
CA GLY A 102 -14.11 -5.16 42.94
C GLY A 102 -13.35 -5.39 41.62
N GLN A 103 -12.39 -6.32 41.55
CA GLN A 103 -11.62 -6.54 40.30
C GLN A 103 -12.48 -7.13 39.18
N MET A 104 -13.36 -8.07 39.50
CA MET A 104 -14.34 -8.62 38.54
C MET A 104 -15.33 -7.54 38.05
N ALA A 105 -15.70 -6.59 38.91
CA ALA A 105 -16.60 -5.49 38.53
C ALA A 105 -15.91 -4.53 37.54
N LEU A 106 -14.64 -4.19 37.79
CA LEU A 106 -13.82 -3.36 36.90
C LEU A 106 -13.58 -4.05 35.55
N ALA A 107 -13.32 -5.36 35.55
CA ALA A 107 -13.17 -6.15 34.33
C ALA A 107 -14.46 -6.15 33.49
N ARG A 108 -15.62 -6.29 34.13
CA ARG A 108 -16.94 -6.19 33.47
C ARG A 108 -17.20 -4.79 32.90
N GLU A 109 -16.79 -3.74 33.60
CA GLU A 109 -16.96 -2.36 33.13
C GLU A 109 -16.11 -2.09 31.88
N ARG A 110 -14.81 -2.44 31.91
CA ARG A 110 -13.92 -2.31 30.75
C ARG A 110 -14.35 -3.16 29.56
N ALA A 111 -14.85 -4.37 29.82
CA ALA A 111 -15.42 -5.21 28.78
C ALA A 111 -16.59 -4.52 28.06
N ARG A 112 -17.46 -3.83 28.82
CA ARG A 112 -18.59 -3.08 28.24
C ARG A 112 -18.13 -1.87 27.44
N GLU A 113 -17.10 -1.15 27.89
CA GLU A 113 -16.53 -0.03 27.14
C GLU A 113 -15.96 -0.48 25.79
N VAL A 114 -15.21 -1.60 25.77
CA VAL A 114 -14.65 -2.18 24.54
C VAL A 114 -15.76 -2.61 23.58
N ILE A 115 -16.79 -3.30 24.09
CA ILE A 115 -17.97 -3.70 23.30
C ILE A 115 -18.70 -2.46 22.75
N ALA A 116 -18.80 -1.38 23.53
CA ALA A 116 -19.45 -0.15 23.09
C ALA A 116 -18.65 0.62 22.02
N SER A 117 -17.32 0.48 22.02
CA SER A 117 -16.42 1.10 21.03
C SER A 117 -16.31 0.33 19.71
N THR A 118 -16.81 -0.91 19.67
CA THR A 118 -16.75 -1.79 18.49
C THR A 118 -17.91 -1.50 17.53
N ALA A 119 -17.68 -1.68 16.23
CA ALA A 119 -18.68 -1.40 15.20
C ALA A 119 -19.94 -2.29 15.35
N PRO A 120 -21.17 -1.78 15.10
CA PRO A 120 -22.42 -2.52 15.31
C PRO A 120 -22.54 -3.83 14.51
N ASP A 121 -21.90 -3.88 13.34
CA ASP A 121 -21.95 -5.01 12.40
C ASP A 121 -20.78 -5.98 12.55
N GLU A 122 -19.94 -5.76 13.56
CA GLU A 122 -18.78 -6.60 13.88
C GLU A 122 -19.19 -7.66 14.91
N PRO A 123 -19.17 -8.96 14.56
CA PRO A 123 -19.42 -10.03 15.52
C PRO A 123 -18.38 -10.03 16.65
N ILE A 124 -18.87 -10.15 17.89
CA ILE A 124 -18.04 -10.23 19.08
C ILE A 124 -18.23 -11.61 19.72
N ALA A 125 -17.12 -12.27 20.06
CA ALA A 125 -17.11 -13.50 20.87
C ALA A 125 -16.51 -13.19 22.25
N VAL A 126 -17.06 -13.78 23.30
CA VAL A 126 -16.51 -13.65 24.67
C VAL A 126 -16.01 -15.01 25.12
N VAL A 127 -14.72 -15.07 25.46
CA VAL A 127 -14.05 -16.28 25.96
C VAL A 127 -13.56 -15.99 27.36
N ALA A 128 -13.98 -16.82 28.31
CA ALA A 128 -13.41 -16.79 29.65
C ALA A 128 -12.28 -17.80 29.75
N PHE A 129 -11.20 -17.46 30.46
CA PHE A 129 -10.10 -18.40 30.69
C PHE A 129 -9.70 -18.45 32.16
N ASP A 130 -9.39 -19.65 32.62
CA ASP A 130 -8.76 -19.96 33.90
C ASP A 130 -7.76 -21.10 33.66
N ASP A 131 -7.95 -22.28 34.28
CA ASP A 131 -7.25 -23.51 33.94
C ASP A 131 -7.74 -24.11 32.60
N ARG A 132 -8.93 -23.68 32.13
CA ARG A 132 -9.47 -24.03 30.82
C ARG A 132 -10.05 -22.79 30.14
N ALA A 133 -9.95 -22.75 28.81
CA ALA A 133 -10.65 -21.76 28.02
C ALA A 133 -12.08 -22.25 27.76
N ALA A 134 -13.07 -21.44 28.13
CA ALA A 134 -14.48 -21.69 27.89
C ALA A 134 -15.09 -20.53 27.09
N VAL A 135 -15.72 -20.85 25.97
CA VAL A 135 -16.48 -19.86 25.18
C VAL A 135 -17.74 -19.52 25.96
N VAL A 136 -17.78 -18.34 26.58
CA VAL A 136 -18.97 -17.83 27.29
C VAL A 136 -20.03 -17.43 26.27
N GLN A 137 -19.60 -16.86 25.14
CA GLN A 137 -20.49 -16.49 24.06
C GLN A 137 -19.83 -16.68 22.68
N PRO A 138 -20.45 -17.46 21.78
CA PRO A 138 -19.98 -17.60 20.40
C PRO A 138 -20.13 -16.26 19.64
N PRO A 139 -19.38 -16.07 18.54
CA PRO A 139 -19.39 -14.82 17.79
C PRO A 139 -20.81 -14.47 17.31
N ALA A 140 -21.37 -13.40 17.88
CA ALA A 140 -22.71 -12.92 17.57
C ALA A 140 -22.66 -11.46 17.09
N ILE A 141 -23.44 -11.15 16.06
CA ILE A 141 -23.62 -9.79 15.56
C ILE A 141 -24.71 -9.12 16.38
N GLY A 142 -24.47 -7.90 16.85
CA GLY A 142 -25.41 -7.12 17.65
C GLY A 142 -25.24 -7.29 19.16
N ARG A 143 -26.10 -6.59 19.91
CA ARG A 143 -25.99 -6.30 21.36
C ARG A 143 -26.63 -7.32 22.35
N PRO A 144 -26.85 -8.63 22.10
CA PRO A 144 -27.32 -9.50 23.18
C PRO A 144 -26.19 -9.94 24.15
N LEU A 145 -25.03 -9.28 24.16
CA LEU A 145 -23.81 -9.74 24.84
C LEU A 145 -23.76 -9.56 26.37
N VAL A 146 -24.81 -9.06 27.04
CA VAL A 146 -24.68 -8.64 28.46
C VAL A 146 -25.84 -9.07 29.37
N ARG A 147 -26.52 -10.18 29.09
CA ARG A 147 -27.55 -10.70 30.02
C ARG A 147 -27.40 -12.13 30.52
N ALA A 148 -26.44 -12.89 30.01
CA ALA A 148 -26.31 -14.30 30.36
C ALA A 148 -24.90 -14.65 30.84
N ALA A 149 -24.50 -14.09 31.97
CA ALA A 149 -23.44 -14.70 32.78
C ALA A 149 -23.82 -14.47 34.26
N PRO A 150 -24.18 -15.55 35.00
CA PRO A 150 -24.39 -15.45 36.45
C PRO A 150 -23.14 -14.95 37.18
#